data_AF-T1G6G2-F1
#
_entry.id   AF-T1G6G2-F1
#
_cell.length_a   1.000
_cell.length_b   1.000
_cell.length_c   1.000
_cell.angle_alpha   90.00
_cell.angle_beta   90.00
_cell.angle_gamma   90.00
#
_symmetry.space_group_name_H-M   'P 1'
#
loop_
_entity.id
_entity.type
_entity.pdbx_description
1 polymer ?
#
loop_
_entity_poly.entity_id
_entity_poly.type
_entity_poly.pdbx_seq_one_letter_code
_entity_poly.pdbx_strand_id
1 'polypeptide(L)' 'FLLLSTEMTAPNKQQREKCWHARDDYWKCLDENNEDVQPCLQFKKIFEQSCSNQWVSLVSFFSY' A
#
# COMPACT_ATOMS: atom_id res chain seq x y z
N PHE A 1 -22.90 -20.21 11.71
CA PHE A 1 -21.51 -20.53 11.35
C PHE A 1 -21.09 -19.58 10.24
N LEU A 2 -20.35 -18.54 10.64
CA LEU A 2 -19.78 -17.53 9.75
C LEU A 2 -18.83 -18.22 8.75
N LEU A 3 -19.09 -18.10 7.45
CA LEU A 3 -18.10 -18.36 6.42
C LEU A 3 -17.92 -17.09 5.59
N LEU A 4 -16.97 -16.29 6.09
CA LEU A 4 -15.97 -15.54 5.35
C LEU A 4 -15.95 -15.81 3.84
N SER A 5 -16.58 -14.93 3.07
CA SER A 5 -16.20 -14.69 1.68
C SER A 5 -15.97 -13.19 1.52
N THR A 6 -14.79 -12.74 1.95
CA THR A 6 -14.23 -11.51 1.39
C THR A 6 -13.98 -11.78 -0.08
N GLU A 7 -15.00 -11.54 -0.90
CA GLU A 7 -14.87 -11.44 -2.35
C GLU A 7 -13.69 -10.52 -2.63
N MET A 8 -12.57 -11.08 -3.09
CA MET A 8 -11.51 -10.31 -3.74
C MET A 8 -12.04 -9.85 -5.10
N THR A 9 -13.00 -8.94 -5.06
CA THR A 9 -13.36 -8.14 -6.21
C THR A 9 -12.11 -7.35 -6.58
N ALA A 10 -11.69 -7.48 -7.84
CA ALA A 10 -10.56 -6.71 -8.34
C ALA A 10 -10.80 -5.23 -7.99
N PRO A 11 -9.83 -4.54 -7.35
CA PRO A 11 -10.02 -3.17 -6.95
C PRO A 11 -10.39 -2.34 -8.18
N ASN A 12 -11.44 -1.53 -8.07
CA ASN A 12 -11.85 -0.64 -9.14
C ASN A 12 -10.74 0.40 -9.43
N LYS A 13 -10.84 1.12 -10.55
CA LYS A 13 -9.82 2.09 -10.96
C LYS A 13 -9.47 3.09 -9.84
N GLN A 14 -10.48 3.60 -9.14
CA GLN A 14 -10.31 4.58 -8.07
C GLN A 14 -9.62 3.99 -6.83
N GLN A 15 -9.89 2.74 -6.48
CA GLN A 15 -9.21 2.05 -5.38
C GLN A 15 -7.72 1.81 -5.71
N ARG A 16 -7.39 1.51 -6.97
CA ARG A 16 -6.00 1.38 -7.42
C ARG A 16 -5.26 2.72 -7.38
N GLU A 17 -5.90 3.79 -7.85
CA GLU A 17 -5.33 5.15 -7.77
C GLU A 17 -5.04 5.55 -6.32
N LYS A 18 -5.98 5.32 -5.39
CA LYS A 18 -5.76 5.58 -3.95
C LYS A 18 -4.57 4.80 -3.39
N CYS A 19 -4.44 3.52 -3.74
CA CYS A 19 -3.29 2.70 -3.34
C CYS A 19 -1.97 3.26 -3.89
N TRP A 20 -1.93 3.66 -5.16
CA TRP A 20 -0.74 4.24 -5.78
C TRP A 20 -0.34 5.58 -5.15
N HIS A 21 -1.29 6.47 -4.88
CA HIS A 21 -0.98 7.71 -4.18
C HIS A 21 -0.42 7.46 -2.77
N ALA A 22 -1.06 6.56 -2.01
CA ALA A 22 -0.57 6.21 -0.67
C ALA A 22 0.82 5.54 -0.68
N ARG A 23 1.13 4.78 -1.74
CA ARG A 23 2.46 4.24 -1.98
C ARG A 23 3.44 5.37 -2.22
N ASP A 24 3.18 6.23 -3.19
CA ASP A 24 4.12 7.28 -3.58
C ASP A 24 4.42 8.21 -2.39
N ASP A 25 3.42 8.50 -1.55
CA ASP A 25 3.59 9.27 -0.32
C ASP A 25 4.49 8.57 0.71
N TYR A 26 4.32 7.25 0.91
CA TYR A 26 5.18 6.50 1.83
C TYR A 26 6.61 6.39 1.33
N TRP A 27 6.83 6.13 0.04
CA TRP A 27 8.17 6.04 -0.54
C TRP A 27 8.87 7.39 -0.58
N LYS A 28 8.15 8.46 -0.90
CA LYS A 28 8.68 9.82 -0.81
C LYS A 28 9.15 10.14 0.62
N CYS A 29 8.37 9.75 1.63
CA CYS A 29 8.78 9.92 3.02
C CYS A 29 10.08 9.14 3.31
N LEU A 30 10.22 7.91 2.82
CA LEU A 30 11.45 7.14 3.00
C LEU A 30 12.65 7.82 2.32
N ASP A 31 12.50 8.27 1.07
CA ASP A 31 13.55 8.96 0.33
C ASP A 31 14.03 10.23 1.07
N GLU A 32 13.11 10.99 1.66
CA GLU A 32 13.42 12.21 2.43
C GLU A 32 14.06 11.91 3.80
N ASN A 33 13.85 10.70 4.34
CA ASN A 33 14.31 10.30 5.67
C ASN A 33 15.43 9.24 5.63
N ASN A 34 16.16 9.12 4.51
CA ASN A 34 17.23 8.13 4.32
C ASN A 34 16.77 6.70 4.63
N GLU A 35 15.59 6.32 4.14
CA GLU A 35 14.95 5.03 4.36
C GLU A 35 14.55 4.75 5.83
N ASP A 36 14.57 5.75 6.72
CA ASP A 36 14.05 5.60 8.08
C ASP A 36 12.52 5.49 8.07
N VAL A 37 12.04 4.35 8.52
CA VAL A 37 10.61 4.03 8.60
C VAL A 37 9.92 4.73 9.77
N GLN A 38 10.64 5.08 10.84
CA GLN A 38 10.06 5.68 12.05
C GLN A 38 9.24 6.95 11.78
N PRO A 39 9.75 7.97 11.05
CA PRO A 39 8.96 9.15 10.70
C PRO A 39 7.79 8.83 9.74
N CYS A 40 7.89 7.73 9.00
CA CYS A 40 6.98 7.38 7.91
C CYS A 40 5.88 6.37 8.31
N LEU A 41 5.77 5.99 9.59
CA LEU A 41 4.80 5.01 10.09
C LEU A 41 3.34 5.39 9.76
N GLN A 42 3.01 6.67 9.76
CA GLN A 42 1.68 7.14 9.38
C GLN A 42 1.38 6.84 7.91
N PHE A 43 2.32 7.13 7.00
CA PHE A 43 2.17 6.84 5.58
C PHE A 43 2.16 5.33 5.31
N LYS A 44 2.99 4.56 6.03
CA LYS A 44 2.97 3.09 5.98
C LYS A 44 1.58 2.53 6.33
N LYS A 45 0.95 3.03 7.38
CA LYS A 45 -0.41 2.61 7.77
C LYS A 45 -1.44 2.96 6.70
N ILE A 46 -1.35 4.16 6.12
CA ILE A 46 -2.27 4.59 5.05
C ILE A 46 -2.07 3.72 3.80
N PHE A 47 -0.81 3.41 3.44
CA PHE A 47 -0.47 2.52 2.34
C PHE A 47 -1.03 1.10 2.56
N GLU A 48 -0.82 0.50 3.74
CA GLU A 48 -1.35 -0.83 4.10
C GLU A 48 -2.88 -0.87 4.13
N GLN A 49 -3.55 0.21 4.50
CA GLN A 49 -5.01 0.31 4.50
C GLN A 49 -5.59 0.56 3.10
N SER A 50 -4.85 1.27 2.25
CA SER A 50 -5.29 1.66 0.91
C SER A 50 -5.02 0.58 -0.14
N CYS A 51 -4.05 -0.29 0.12
CA CYS A 51 -3.64 -1.36 -0.78
C CYS A 51 -4.08 -2.74 -0.26
N SER A 52 -4.52 -3.61 -1.17
CA SER A 52 -4.69 -5.04 -0.84
C SER A 52 -3.31 -5.67 -0.60
N ASN A 53 -3.21 -6.59 0.36
CA ASN A 53 -1.97 -7.31 0.72
C ASN A 53 -1.25 -7.98 -0.47
N GLN A 54 -1.97 -8.29 -1.55
CA GLN A 54 -1.36 -8.84 -2.78
C GLN A 54 -0.52 -7.82 -3.55
N TRP A 55 -0.86 -6.53 -3.45
CA TRP A 55 -0.14 -5.46 -4.14
C TRP A 55 1.20 -5.18 -3.47
N VAL A 56 1.27 -5.22 -2.12
CA VAL A 56 2.53 -5.05 -1.38
C VAL A 56 3.58 -6.07 -1.85
N SER A 57 3.15 -7.30 -2.15
CA SER A 57 4.02 -8.34 -2.71
C SER A 57 4.50 -8.00 -4.13
N LEU A 58 3.60 -7.57 -5.03
CA LEU A 58 3.95 -7.25 -6.42
C LEU A 58 4.78 -5.95 -6.57
N VAL A 59 4.49 -4.89 -5.81
CA VAL A 59 5.26 -3.65 -5.93
C VAL A 59 6.68 -3.82 -5.39
N SER A 60 6.90 -4.75 -4.46
CA SER A 60 8.24 -5.13 -3.99
C SER A 60 9.10 -5.80 -5.07
N PHE A 61 8.51 -6.33 -6.14
CA PHE A 61 9.24 -6.99 -7.24
C PHE A 61 9.61 -6.07 -8.41
N PHE A 62 9.00 -4.88 -8.55
CA PHE A 62 9.20 -3.99 -9.71
C PHE A 62 9.98 -2.71 -9.41
N SER A 63 10.50 -2.53 -8.19
CA SER A 63 11.39 -1.41 -7.84
C SER A 63 12.88 -1.71 -8.06
N TYR A 64 13.22 -2.69 -8.91
CA TYR A 64 14.58 -2.92 -9.42
C TYR A 64 14.67 -2.61 -10.91
#